data_AF-A0A4C1SMR0-F1
#
_entry.id   AF-A0A4C1SMR0-F1
#
_cell.length_a   1.000
_cell.length_b   1.000
_cell.length_c   1.000
_cell.angle_alpha   90.00
_cell.angle_beta   90.00
_cell.angle_gamma   90.00
#
_symmetry.space_group_name_H-M   'P 1'
#
loop_
_entity.id
_entity.type
_entity.pdbx_description
1 polymer ?
#
loop_
_entity_poly.entity_id
_entity_poly.type
_entity_poly.pdbx_seq_one_letter_code
_entity_poly.pdbx_strand_id
1 'polypeptide(L)'
;MDQASTSAEAAAAAGNGPDPRLELMGSFVIKSLKLKPEKWARVITVEEHKGIIKEFLDRSTPVVLIIILTQAAQLVPTTTFPLTQLKSKGVFFIKKHPLPIPKEECNNPYYMRRLATRTI
;
A
#
# COMPACT_ATOMS: atom_id res chain seq x y z
N MET A 1 30.01 -26.96 18.36
CA MET A 1 29.88 -25.48 18.37
C MET A 1 29.32 -25.13 17.01
N ASP A 2 28.04 -25.42 16.84
CA ASP A 2 27.35 -25.31 15.57
C ASP A 2 26.84 -23.87 15.44
N GLN A 3 27.42 -23.16 14.47
CA GLN A 3 27.13 -21.76 14.22
C GLN A 3 25.69 -21.58 13.72
N ALA A 4 24.98 -20.73 14.43
CA ALA A 4 23.72 -20.12 14.02
C ALA A 4 23.95 -19.04 12.94
N SER A 5 22.84 -18.71 12.26
CA SER A 5 22.59 -17.54 11.41
C SER A 5 23.01 -17.63 9.94
N THR A 6 22.19 -18.33 9.14
CA THR A 6 21.91 -17.85 7.78
C THR A 6 20.59 -17.09 7.84
N SER A 7 20.74 -15.77 7.91
CA SER A 7 19.65 -14.80 7.84
C SER A 7 18.78 -15.00 6.59
N ALA A 8 17.50 -14.76 6.81
CA ALA A 8 16.43 -14.69 5.82
C ALA A 8 16.77 -13.82 4.59
N GLU A 9 17.22 -14.45 3.50
CA GLU A 9 17.32 -13.82 2.18
C GLU A 9 16.65 -14.70 1.12
N ALA A 10 15.33 -14.84 1.22
CA ALA A 10 14.51 -15.49 0.20
C ALA A 10 13.21 -14.72 -0.01
N ALA A 11 13.30 -13.49 -0.51
CA ALA A 11 12.12 -12.74 -0.97
C ALA A 11 12.42 -11.80 -2.16
N ALA A 12 13.49 -12.06 -2.92
CA ALA A 12 13.85 -11.27 -4.10
C ALA A 12 13.60 -12.06 -5.39
N ALA A 13 12.38 -12.58 -5.59
CA ALA A 13 11.94 -12.98 -6.92
C ALA A 13 11.49 -11.73 -7.68
N ALA A 14 12.45 -11.16 -8.42
CA ALA A 14 12.27 -10.07 -9.36
C ALA A 14 11.42 -10.56 -10.56
N GLY A 15 10.10 -10.43 -10.45
CA GLY A 15 9.23 -10.36 -11.61
C GLY A 15 9.38 -8.99 -12.25
N ASN A 16 10.07 -8.93 -13.40
CA ASN A 16 10.37 -7.71 -14.15
C ASN A 16 9.14 -7.17 -14.94
N GLY A 17 7.93 -7.41 -14.42
CA GLY A 17 6.65 -6.99 -14.98
C GLY A 17 5.90 -6.00 -14.09
N PRO A 18 4.79 -5.40 -14.57
CA PRO A 18 3.95 -4.52 -13.76
C PRO A 18 3.48 -5.25 -12.50
N ASP A 19 3.68 -4.62 -11.33
CA ASP A 19 3.33 -5.23 -10.05
C ASP A 19 1.80 -5.29 -9.89
N PRO A 20 1.18 -6.48 -9.92
CA PRO A 20 -0.28 -6.62 -9.87
C PRO A 20 -0.88 -6.08 -8.56
N ARG A 21 -0.08 -6.02 -7.49
CA ARG A 21 -0.48 -5.46 -6.19
C ARG A 21 -0.81 -3.97 -6.32
N LEU A 22 -0.05 -3.23 -7.13
CA LEU A 22 -0.24 -1.80 -7.36
C LEU A 22 -1.51 -1.53 -8.20
N GLU A 23 -1.78 -2.34 -9.21
CA GLU A 23 -2.99 -2.22 -10.03
C GLU A 23 -4.25 -2.50 -9.21
N LEU A 24 -4.22 -3.56 -8.39
CA LEU A 24 -5.32 -3.92 -7.50
C LEU A 24 -5.61 -2.79 -6.49
N MET A 25 -4.58 -2.30 -5.81
CA MET A 25 -4.71 -1.17 -4.88
C MET A 25 -5.26 0.07 -5.58
N GLY A 26 -4.77 0.39 -6.77
CA GLY A 26 -5.26 1.51 -7.56
C GLY A 26 -6.73 1.39 -7.90
N SER A 27 -7.16 0.23 -8.39
CA SER A 27 -8.58 -0.07 -8.67
C SER A 27 -9.45 0.18 -7.45
N PHE A 28 -8.99 -0.24 -6.27
CA PHE A 28 -9.70 0.05 -5.03
C PHE A 28 -9.76 1.57 -4.77
N VAL A 29 -8.63 2.26 -4.71
CA VAL A 29 -8.56 3.70 -4.41
C VAL A 29 -9.48 4.50 -5.32
N ILE A 30 -9.37 4.29 -6.64
CA ILE A 30 -10.20 4.93 -7.67
C ILE A 30 -11.69 4.70 -7.39
N LYS A 31 -12.09 3.44 -7.12
CA LYS A 31 -13.49 3.08 -6.89
C LYS A 31 -14.09 3.69 -5.62
N SER A 32 -13.38 3.74 -4.49
CA SER A 32 -14.00 4.33 -3.27
C SER A 32 -13.91 5.82 -3.18
N LEU A 33 -12.88 6.45 -3.75
CA LEU A 33 -12.79 7.91 -3.77
C LEU A 33 -13.48 8.51 -5.00
N LYS A 34 -14.04 7.67 -5.88
CA LYS A 34 -14.69 8.06 -7.15
C LYS A 34 -13.78 8.99 -7.98
N LEU A 35 -12.52 8.61 -8.10
CA LEU A 35 -11.49 9.39 -8.79
C LEU A 35 -11.30 8.90 -10.24
N LYS A 36 -10.57 9.69 -11.04
CA LYS A 36 -10.09 9.26 -12.35
C LYS A 36 -8.84 8.37 -12.19
N PRO A 37 -8.61 7.39 -13.09
CA PRO A 37 -7.43 6.52 -13.03
C PRO A 37 -6.10 7.29 -13.09
N GLU A 38 -6.10 8.43 -13.78
CA GLU A 38 -4.97 9.36 -13.87
C GLU A 38 -4.44 9.80 -12.50
N LYS A 39 -5.32 9.88 -11.49
CA LYS A 39 -4.91 10.25 -10.12
C LYS A 39 -4.03 9.18 -9.49
N TRP A 40 -4.35 7.91 -9.67
CA TRP A 40 -3.50 6.81 -9.20
C TRP A 40 -2.22 6.69 -10.01
N ALA A 41 -2.30 6.86 -11.33
CA ALA A 41 -1.12 6.87 -12.20
C ALA A 41 -0.06 7.87 -11.71
N ARG A 42 -0.48 9.08 -11.31
CA ARG A 42 0.42 10.07 -10.74
C ARG A 42 1.07 9.64 -9.41
N VAL A 43 0.38 8.87 -8.58
CA VAL A 43 0.95 8.33 -7.32
C VAL A 43 2.07 7.34 -7.63
N ILE A 44 1.85 6.42 -8.56
CA ILE A 44 2.84 5.39 -8.92
C ILE A 44 4.01 5.93 -9.75
N THR A 45 3.87 7.10 -10.38
CA THR A 45 4.99 7.81 -11.05
C THR A 45 5.91 8.53 -10.07
N VAL A 46 5.40 8.98 -8.93
CA VAL A 46 6.21 9.62 -7.89
C VAL A 46 6.93 8.55 -7.09
N GLU A 47 8.26 8.49 -7.23
CA GLU A 47 9.05 7.39 -6.64
C GLU A 47 8.96 7.35 -5.10
N GLU A 48 8.85 8.51 -4.43
CA GLU A 48 8.64 8.59 -2.98
C GLU A 48 7.32 7.89 -2.58
N HIS A 49 6.22 8.23 -3.24
CA HIS A 49 4.91 7.65 -3.00
C HIS A 49 4.89 6.15 -3.29
N LYS A 50 5.48 5.76 -4.43
CA LYS A 50 5.63 4.35 -4.83
C LYS A 50 6.48 3.58 -3.83
N GLY A 51 7.54 4.19 -3.29
CA GLY A 51 8.41 3.64 -2.27
C GLY A 51 7.64 3.27 -1.00
N ILE A 52 6.81 4.19 -0.50
CA ILE A 52 5.96 3.95 0.69
C ILE A 52 5.00 2.77 0.46
N ILE A 53 4.38 2.71 -0.73
CA ILE A 53 3.46 1.62 -1.07
C ILE A 53 4.20 0.29 -1.17
N LYS A 54 5.36 0.26 -1.84
CA LYS A 54 6.19 -0.95 -1.94
C LYS A 54 6.70 -1.41 -0.59
N GLU A 55 7.15 -0.49 0.26
CA GLU A 55 7.59 -0.81 1.61
C GLU A 55 6.46 -1.47 2.41
N PHE A 56 5.25 -0.91 2.35
CA PHE A 56 4.08 -1.55 2.94
C PHE A 56 3.82 -2.94 2.35
N LEU A 57 3.96 -3.15 1.04
CA LEU A 57 3.71 -4.46 0.44
C LEU A 57 4.78 -5.50 0.82
N ASP A 58 6.06 -5.12 0.75
CA ASP A 58 7.19 -6.04 0.83
C ASP A 58 7.64 -6.32 2.28
N ARG A 59 7.35 -5.44 3.25
CA ARG A 59 7.73 -5.63 4.65
C ARG A 59 6.59 -6.16 5.52
N SER A 60 6.90 -6.85 6.61
CA SER A 60 5.91 -7.24 7.64
C SER A 60 5.28 -6.05 8.36
N THR A 61 6.03 -4.95 8.47
CA THR A 61 5.61 -3.65 9.02
C THR A 61 5.99 -2.56 8.03
N PRO A 62 5.15 -1.52 7.83
CA PRO A 62 3.92 -1.20 8.57
C PRO A 62 2.71 -2.08 8.16
N VAL A 63 1.82 -2.33 9.13
CA VAL A 63 0.56 -3.08 8.90
C VAL A 63 -0.60 -2.22 8.44
N VAL A 64 -0.44 -0.89 8.48
CA VAL A 64 -1.43 0.09 8.01
C VAL A 64 -0.78 0.99 6.97
N LEU A 65 -1.46 1.16 5.84
CA LEU A 65 -1.16 2.14 4.82
C LEU A 65 -2.42 2.96 4.54
N ILE A 66 -2.23 4.24 4.33
CA ILE A 66 -3.31 5.22 4.23
C ILE A 66 -3.08 6.00 2.97
N ILE A 67 -4.09 6.05 2.10
CA ILE A 67 -4.08 6.89 0.91
C ILE A 67 -5.02 8.06 1.18
N ILE A 68 -4.46 9.24 1.37
CA ILE A 68 -5.21 10.46 1.68
C ILE A 68 -5.45 11.24 0.38
N LEU A 69 -6.69 11.68 0.17
CA LEU A 69 -7.04 12.68 -0.84
C LEU A 69 -7.00 14.06 -0.21
N THR A 70 -5.93 14.81 -0.47
CA THR A 70 -5.74 16.16 0.06
C THR A 70 -6.77 17.15 -0.52
N GLN A 71 -6.91 18.32 0.12
CA GLN A 71 -7.77 19.40 -0.39
C GLN A 71 -7.35 19.89 -1.80
N ALA A 72 -6.07 19.73 -2.16
CA ALA A 72 -5.55 20.00 -3.50
C ALA A 72 -5.87 18.88 -4.52
N ALA A 73 -6.77 17.95 -4.18
CA ALA A 73 -7.12 16.78 -4.99
C ALA A 73 -5.91 15.92 -5.39
N GLN A 74 -4.92 15.82 -4.51
CA GLN A 74 -3.76 14.95 -4.67
C GLN A 74 -3.91 13.71 -3.79
N LEU A 75 -3.43 12.58 -4.28
CA LEU A 75 -3.36 11.34 -3.50
C LEU A 75 -1.98 11.23 -2.87
N VAL A 76 -1.94 11.05 -1.54
CA VAL A 76 -0.69 10.93 -0.77
C VAL A 76 -0.75 9.64 0.05
N PRO A 77 0.13 8.66 -0.22
CA PRO A 77 0.32 7.50 0.64
C PRO A 77 1.10 7.86 1.91
N THR A 78 0.68 7.34 3.05
CA THR A 78 1.40 7.47 4.32
C THR A 78 1.13 6.27 5.23
N THR A 79 2.12 5.94 6.05
CA THR A 79 2.07 4.85 7.04
C THR A 79 2.21 5.39 8.48
N THR A 80 2.43 6.69 8.62
CA THR A 80 2.66 7.38 9.89
C THR A 80 1.40 8.08 10.41
N PHE A 81 1.20 7.99 11.73
CA PHE A 81 0.25 8.79 12.49
C PHE A 81 1.00 9.80 13.37
N PRO A 82 0.43 10.98 13.69
CA PRO A 82 -0.93 11.42 13.36
C PRO A 82 -1.05 11.93 11.92
N LEU A 83 -2.23 11.71 11.32
CA LEU A 83 -2.53 12.27 10.00
C LEU A 83 -2.80 13.75 10.20
N THR A 84 -1.85 14.62 9.87
CA THR A 84 -2.04 16.08 9.95
C THR A 84 -3.18 16.58 9.05
N GLN A 85 -3.71 15.71 8.18
CA GLN A 85 -4.79 15.97 7.24
C GLN A 85 -6.15 15.39 7.72
N LEU A 86 -6.51 15.63 8.99
CA LEU A 86 -7.78 15.26 9.66
C LEU A 86 -9.04 15.97 9.11
N LYS A 87 -9.08 16.34 7.82
CA LYS A 87 -10.29 16.83 7.13
C LYS A 87 -10.44 16.21 5.75
N SER A 88 -9.53 15.31 5.40
CA SER A 88 -9.37 14.76 4.06
C SER A 88 -10.01 13.39 3.97
N LYS A 89 -10.61 13.07 2.82
CA LYS A 89 -11.11 11.72 2.56
C LYS A 89 -9.93 10.79 2.33
N GLY A 90 -10.00 9.57 2.82
CA GLY A 90 -8.92 8.60 2.62
C GLY A 90 -9.40 7.17 2.53
N VAL A 91 -8.51 6.30 2.06
CA VAL A 91 -8.68 4.84 2.06
C VAL A 91 -7.60 4.25 2.93
N PHE A 92 -7.99 3.34 3.83
CA PHE A 92 -7.05 2.60 4.66
C PHE A 92 -6.92 1.17 4.12
N PHE A 93 -5.67 0.74 4.03
CA PHE A 93 -5.26 -0.62 3.77
C PHE A 93 -4.63 -1.17 5.03
N ILE A 94 -5.18 -2.26 5.53
CA ILE A 94 -4.73 -2.89 6.78
C ILE A 94 -4.39 -4.33 6.46
N LYS A 95 -3.17 -4.76 6.79
CA LYS A 95 -2.79 -6.16 6.73
C LYS A 95 -3.48 -6.92 7.86
N LYS A 96 -4.09 -8.07 7.57
CA LYS A 96 -4.64 -8.91 8.64
C LYS A 96 -3.55 -9.54 9.49
N HIS A 97 -2.41 -9.84 8.89
CA HIS A 97 -1.23 -10.40 9.54
C HIS A 97 0.00 -9.56 9.19
N PRO A 98 0.96 -9.39 10.11
CA PRO A 98 2.20 -8.64 9.86
C PRO A 98 3.16 -9.44 8.98
N LEU A 99 2.75 -9.70 7.73
CA LEU A 99 3.48 -10.48 6.75
C LEU A 99 3.61 -9.70 5.43
N PRO A 100 4.68 -9.93 4.65
CA PRO A 100 4.76 -9.45 3.28
C PRO A 100 3.55 -9.92 2.47
N ILE A 101 3.05 -9.06 1.58
CA ILE A 101 1.93 -9.41 0.68
C ILE A 101 2.52 -10.10 -0.55
N PRO A 102 2.23 -11.39 -0.78
CA PRO A 102 2.75 -12.12 -1.93
C PRO A 102 2.24 -11.51 -3.24
N LYS A 103 3.06 -11.63 -4.29
CA LYS A 103 2.71 -11.14 -5.64
C LYS A 103 1.64 -12.03 -6.26
N GLU A 104 1.80 -13.34 -6.11
CA GLU A 104 0.75 -14.32 -6.36
C GLU A 104 -0.30 -14.21 -5.22
N GLU A 105 -1.60 -14.14 -5.53
CA GLU A 105 -2.71 -14.06 -4.56
C GLU A 105 -2.92 -12.74 -3.79
N CYS A 106 -2.40 -11.61 -4.26
CA CYS A 106 -2.61 -10.31 -3.59
C CYS A 106 -4.08 -9.86 -3.44
N ASN A 107 -5.01 -10.42 -4.22
CA ASN A 107 -6.46 -10.15 -4.13
C ASN A 107 -7.14 -10.92 -2.99
N ASN A 108 -6.41 -11.76 -2.27
CA ASN A 108 -6.98 -12.53 -1.19
C ASN A 108 -7.27 -11.61 0.03
N PRO A 109 -8.53 -11.55 0.52
CA PRO A 109 -8.92 -10.72 1.66
C PRO A 109 -8.22 -11.12 2.98
N TYR A 110 -7.58 -12.30 3.03
CA TYR A 110 -6.72 -12.70 4.15
C TYR A 110 -5.44 -11.87 4.22
N TYR A 111 -4.96 -11.27 3.13
CA TYR A 111 -3.76 -10.43 3.17
C TYR A 111 -4.08 -8.97 3.43
N MET A 112 -5.14 -8.45 2.82
CA MET A 112 -5.43 -7.02 2.83
C MET A 112 -6.91 -6.77 3.11
N ARG A 113 -7.18 -6.08 4.21
CA ARG A 113 -8.51 -5.52 4.49
C ARG A 113 -8.51 -4.06 4.09
N ARG A 114 -9.57 -3.68 3.38
CA ARG A 114 -9.87 -2.30 3.07
C ARG A 114 -10.87 -1.73 4.07
N LEU A 115 -10.56 -0.57 4.66
CA LEU A 115 -11.55 0.23 5.39
C LEU A 115 -11.92 1.44 4.53
N ALA A 116 -13.19 1.49 4.10
CA ALA A 116 -13.69 2.54 3.22
C ALA A 116 -13.97 3.85 3.98
N THR A 117 -13.81 4.93 3.21
CA THR A 117 -13.95 6.36 3.49
C THR A 117 -14.60 6.74 4.83
N ARG A 118 -13.77 7.19 5.78
CA ARG A 118 -14.20 8.13 6.82
C ARG A 118 -13.67 9.50 6.46
N THR A 119 -14.49 10.53 6.66
CA THR A 119 -13.97 11.88 6.85
C THR A 119 -13.17 11.80 8.15
N ILE A 120 -11.85 11.83 8.02
CA ILE A 120 -10.93 11.93 9.17
C ILE A 120 -11.07 13.35 9.72
#